data_AF-A0A0C2BSV5-F1
#
_entry.id   AF-A0A0C2BSV5-F1
#
_cell.length_a   1.000
_cell.length_b   1.000
_cell.length_c   1.000
_cell.angle_alpha   90.00
_cell.angle_beta   90.00
_cell.angle_gamma   90.00
#
_symmetry.space_group_name_H-M   'P 1'
#
loop_
_entity.id
_entity.type
_entity.pdbx_description
1 polymer ?
#
loop_
_entity_poly.entity_id
_entity_poly.type
_entity_poly.pdbx_seq_one_letter_code
_entity_poly.pdbx_strand_id
1 'polypeptide(L)' 'MKDEGTAAPAITSIMKRNSCGKALDVARMARDMLGGNGISDEFGVIRHMVNLEVVNTYEGTHDVHALILGREQTGIAAF' A
#
# COMPACT_ATOMS: atom_id res chain seq x y z
N MET A 1 -18.85 6.91 -7.60
CA MET A 1 -18.64 5.45 -7.84
C MET A 1 -18.89 4.57 -6.61
N LYS A 2 -18.11 4.66 -5.51
CA LYS A 2 -18.32 3.80 -4.34
C LYS A 2 -19.67 4.10 -3.67
N ASP A 3 -19.96 5.37 -3.42
CA ASP A 3 -21.23 5.81 -2.82
C ASP A 3 -22.41 5.67 -3.79
N GLU A 4 -22.13 5.63 -5.09
CA GLU A 4 -23.10 5.36 -6.15
C GLU A 4 -23.36 3.85 -6.35
N GLY A 5 -22.64 2.97 -5.63
CA GLY A 5 -22.77 1.51 -5.76
C GLY A 5 -22.23 0.92 -7.06
N THR A 6 -21.50 1.70 -7.88
CA THR A 6 -20.99 1.30 -9.19
C THR A 6 -19.51 0.89 -9.18
N ALA A 7 -18.84 0.94 -8.03
CA ALA A 7 -17.44 0.59 -7.91
C ALA A 7 -17.23 -0.94 -7.90
N ALA A 8 -16.64 -1.48 -8.97
CA ALA A 8 -16.21 -2.87 -9.00
C ALA A 8 -15.15 -3.15 -7.92
N PRO A 9 -15.12 -4.35 -7.28
CA PRO A 9 -14.15 -4.70 -6.24
C PRO A 9 -12.68 -4.55 -6.68
N ALA A 10 -12.39 -4.77 -7.96
CA ALA A 10 -11.06 -4.59 -8.54
C ALA A 10 -10.55 -3.15 -8.38
N ILE A 11 -11.43 -2.14 -8.39
CA ILE A 11 -11.04 -0.73 -8.20
C ILE A 11 -10.45 -0.52 -6.80
N THR A 12 -11.06 -1.12 -5.77
CA THR A 12 -10.51 -1.09 -4.41
C THR A 12 -9.13 -1.74 -4.36
N SER A 13 -8.93 -2.85 -5.08
CA SER A 13 -7.62 -3.51 -5.15
C SER A 13 -6.55 -2.64 -5.80
N ILE A 14 -6.88 -1.90 -6.87
CA ILE A 14 -5.96 -0.92 -7.49
C ILE A 14 -5.59 0.14 -6.46
N MET A 15 -6.60 0.75 -5.82
CA MET A 15 -6.40 1.89 -4.93
C MET A 15 -5.61 1.50 -3.68
N LYS A 16 -5.97 0.39 -3.03
CA LYS A 16 -5.24 -0.12 -1.85
C LYS A 16 -3.80 -0.43 -2.20
N ARG A 17 -3.57 -1.24 -3.23
CA ARG A 17 -2.22 -1.63 -3.68
C ARG A 17 -1.34 -0.42 -3.98
N ASN A 18 -1.86 0.53 -4.76
CA ASN A 18 -1.09 1.71 -5.15
C ASN A 18 -0.84 2.64 -3.95
N SER A 19 -1.89 3.02 -3.21
CA SER A 19 -1.75 4.01 -2.14
C SER A 19 -0.89 3.50 -0.98
N CYS A 20 -1.05 2.23 -0.57
CA CYS A 20 -0.22 1.65 0.49
C CYS A 20 1.25 1.54 0.06
N GLY A 21 1.52 1.01 -1.14
CA GLY A 21 2.88 0.89 -1.65
C GLY A 21 3.57 2.24 -1.80
N LYS A 22 2.90 3.21 -2.44
CA LYS A 22 3.45 4.57 -2.61
C LYS A 22 3.63 5.31 -1.29
N ALA A 23 2.70 5.19 -0.33
CA ALA A 23 2.86 5.80 0.98
C ALA A 23 4.08 5.23 1.72
N LEU A 24 4.30 3.92 1.66
CA LEU A 24 5.46 3.29 2.27
C LEU A 24 6.78 3.75 1.61
N ASP A 25 6.83 3.82 0.29
CA ASP A 25 7.99 4.34 -0.44
C ASP A 25 8.29 5.81 -0.08
N VAL A 26 7.25 6.65 0.02
CA VAL A 26 7.39 8.05 0.46
C VAL A 26 7.88 8.13 1.91
N ALA A 27 7.38 7.27 2.80
CA ALA A 27 7.81 7.25 4.20
C ALA A 27 9.28 6.83 4.34
N ARG A 28 9.74 5.86 3.53
CA ARG A 28 11.16 5.46 3.46
C ARG A 28 12.03 6.61 2.95
N MET A 29 11.61 7.30 1.89
CA MET A 29 12.33 8.48 1.39
C MET A 29 12.41 9.60 2.43
N ALA A 30 11.29 9.92 3.10
CA ALA A 30 11.26 10.92 4.16
C ALA A 30 12.14 10.51 5.34
N ARG A 31 12.18 9.22 5.67
CA ARG A 31 13.08 8.67 6.67
C ARG A 31 14.52 8.94 6.26
N ASP A 32 14.93 8.59 5.05
CA ASP A 32 16.32 8.76 4.57
C ASP A 32 16.78 10.22 4.63
N MET A 33 15.89 11.17 4.30
CA MET A 33 16.17 12.61 4.39
C MET A 33 16.55 13.09 5.80
N LEU A 34 16.13 12.38 6.86
CA LEU A 34 16.45 12.71 8.25
C LEU A 34 17.78 12.10 8.75
N GLY A 35 18.49 11.30 7.94
CA GLY A 35 19.79 10.75 8.33
C GLY A 35 19.74 9.95 9.64
N GLY A 36 20.64 10.19 10.60
CA GLY A 36 20.59 9.53 11.91
C GLY A 36 19.32 9.84 12.71
N ASN A 37 18.86 11.10 12.65
CA ASN A 37 17.69 11.58 13.40
C ASN A 37 16.40 10.87 12.98
N GLY A 38 16.36 10.33 11.77
CA GLY A 38 15.21 9.56 11.32
C GLY A 38 15.02 8.24 12.08
N ILE A 39 16.00 7.68 12.81
CA ILE A 39 15.75 6.51 13.68
C ILE A 39 15.10 6.93 15.01
N SER A 40 15.38 8.15 15.47
CA SER A 40 14.92 8.63 16.77
C SER A 40 13.40 8.63 16.85
N ASP A 41 12.86 8.23 18.00
CA ASP A 41 11.42 8.24 18.27
C ASP A 41 10.87 9.67 18.42
N GLU A 42 11.75 10.66 18.64
CA GLU A 42 11.46 12.09 18.62
C GLU A 42 10.90 12.55 17.27
N PHE A 43 11.26 11.87 16.17
CA PHE A 43 10.78 12.16 14.83
C PHE A 43 9.76 11.10 14.39
N GLY A 44 8.49 11.49 14.32
CA GLY A 44 7.39 10.58 14.00
C GLY A 44 7.45 9.89 12.62
N VAL A 45 8.40 10.24 11.75
CA VAL A 45 8.57 9.62 10.42
C VAL A 45 8.84 8.13 10.52
N ILE A 46 9.71 7.68 11.44
CA ILE A 46 9.99 6.25 11.61
C ILE A 46 8.75 5.49 12.06
N ARG A 47 7.98 6.08 12.98
CA ARG A 47 6.70 5.53 13.45
C ARG A 47 5.70 5.37 12.30
N HIS A 48 5.60 6.36 11.41
CA HIS A 48 4.74 6.25 10.24
C HIS A 48 5.23 5.20 9.24
N MET A 49 6.55 5.11 9.01
CA MET A 49 7.14 4.09 8.13
C MET A 49 6.82 2.67 8.63
N VAL A 50 7.04 2.37 9.92
CA VAL A 50 6.77 1.03 10.47
C VAL A 50 5.26 0.72 10.50
N ASN A 51 4.41 1.71 10.72
CA ASN A 51 2.95 1.53 10.59
C ASN A 51 2.57 1.17 9.15
N LEU A 52 3.21 1.81 8.16
CA LEU A 52 2.93 1.56 6.75
C LEU A 52 3.43 0.19 6.27
N GLU A 53 4.49 -0.37 6.86
CA GLU A 53 4.88 -1.77 6.63
C GLU A 53 3.76 -2.74 7.01
N VAL A 54 3.09 -2.49 8.14
CA VAL A 54 1.94 -3.29 8.58
C VAL A 54 0.74 -3.08 7.64
N VAL A 55 0.40 -1.84 7.31
CA VAL A 55 -0.73 -1.52 6.43
C VAL A 55 -0.54 -2.08 5.01
N ASN A 56 0.70 -2.16 4.53
CA ASN A 56 1.00 -2.70 3.20
C ASN A 56 0.77 -4.23 3.12
N THR A 57 0.86 -4.93 4.25
CA THR A 57 0.73 -6.40 4.31
C THR A 57 -0.64 -6.87 4.82
N TYR A 58 -1.28 -6.09 5.69
CA TYR A 58 -2.61 -6.35 6.21
C TYR A 58 -3.71 -6.09 5.14
N GLU A 59 -4.85 -6.79 5.24
CA GLU A 59 -6.02 -6.69 4.32
C GLU A 59 -5.71 -6.92 2.83
N GLY A 60 -4.87 -7.92 2.55
CA GLY A 60 -4.46 -8.28 1.19
C GLY A 60 -3.11 -7.67 0.85
N THR A 61 -2.11 -8.51 0.63
CA THR A 61 -0.76 -8.03 0.32
C THR A 61 -0.72 -7.35 -1.04
N HIS A 62 0.33 -6.57 -1.27
CA HIS A 62 0.59 -5.92 -2.55
C HIS A 62 0.53 -6.91 -3.75
N ASP A 63 1.01 -8.13 -3.55
CA ASP A 63 1.03 -9.18 -4.57
C ASP A 63 -0.33 -9.87 -4.74
N VAL A 64 -1.05 -10.12 -3.64
CA VAL A 64 -2.43 -10.63 -3.71
C VAL A 64 -3.32 -9.69 -4.52
N HIS A 65 -3.21 -8.37 -4.30
CA HIS A 65 -3.93 -7.41 -5.14
C HIS A 65 -3.46 -7.42 -6.60
N ALA A 66 -2.18 -7.64 -6.88
CA ALA A 66 -1.69 -7.78 -8.25
C ALA A 66 -2.34 -8.99 -8.96
N LEU A 67 -2.47 -10.12 -8.26
CA LEU A 67 -3.12 -11.33 -8.77
C LEU A 67 -4.63 -11.15 -8.99
N ILE A 68 -5.32 -10.40 -8.11
CA ILE A 68 -6.74 -10.03 -8.32
C ILE A 68 -6.89 -9.28 -9.64
N LEU A 69 -6.02 -8.29 -9.88
CA LEU A 69 -6.05 -7.47 -11.08
C LEU A 69 -5.63 -8.25 -12.33
N GLY A 70 -4.65 -9.15 -12.20
CA GLY A 70 -4.24 -10.05 -13.28
C GLY A 70 -5.39 -10.95 -13.73
N ARG A 71 -6.14 -11.54 -12.77
CA ARG A 71 -7.33 -12.32 -13.07
C ARG A 71 -8.42 -11.48 -13.74
N GLU A 72 -8.65 -10.26 -13.28
CA GLU A 72 -9.65 -9.36 -13.87
C GLU A 72 -9.33 -9.03 -15.34
N GLN A 73 -8.05 -8.85 -15.68
CA GLN A 73 -7.62 -8.55 -17.05
C GLN A 73 -7.59 -9.77 -17.96
N THR A 74 -7.18 -10.92 -17.44
CA THR A 74 -6.90 -12.12 -18.26
C THR A 74 -7.99 -13.18 -18.22
N GLY A 75 -8.87 -13.15 -17.22
CA GLY A 75 -9.79 -14.24 -16.91
C GLY A 75 -9.12 -15.48 -16.31
N ILE A 76 -7.81 -15.46 -16.07
CA ILE A 76 -7.03 -16.61 -15.59
C ILE A 76 -6.61 -16.36 -14.14
N ALA A 77 -6.94 -17.29 -13.23
CA ALA A 77 -6.48 -17.21 -11.85
C ALA A 77 -5.03 -17.71 -11.72
N ALA A 78 -4.21 -17.00 -10.93
CA ALA A 78 -2.80 -17.31 -10.69
C ALA A 78 -2.43 -17.19 -9.19
N PHE A 79 -3.38 -17.53 -8.31
CA PHE A 79 -3.17 -17.62 -6.85
C PHE A 79 -2.63 -19.00 -6.46
#